data_AF-A0A661QTL5-F1
#
_entry.id   AF-A0A661QTL5-F1
#
_cell.length_a   1.000
_cell.length_b   1.000
_cell.length_c   1.000
_cell.angle_alpha   90.00
_cell.angle_beta   90.00
_cell.angle_gamma   90.00
#
_symmetry.space_group_name_H-M   'P 1'
#
loop_
_entity.id
_entity.type
_entity.pdbx_description
1 polymer ?
#
loop_
_entity_poly.entity_id
_entity_poly.type
_entity_poly.pdbx_seq_one_letter_code
_entity_poly.pdbx_strand_id
1 'polypeptide(L)'
;MSCYLCNYRGKSALGSVYGIDIIDNQVSSYYLADEISGTYRGMMIAIDDAHWCVFQQMTPVKLVRVLKELAATVKLSAFRKHPEARKSLGQNVKAVKINPMSPLLKSLHRERNRSTTLKGLLQDTAKLKNRSLCIIIE
;
A
#
# COMPACT_ATOMS: atom_id res chain seq x y z
N MET A 1 18.16 -24.99 1.80
CA MET A 1 17.72 -24.52 3.14
C MET A 1 18.62 -23.44 3.76
N SER A 2 19.88 -23.24 3.33
CA SER A 2 20.82 -22.29 4.00
C SER A 2 20.52 -20.78 3.88
N CYS A 3 19.82 -20.31 2.84
CA CYS A 3 19.64 -18.86 2.66
C CYS A 3 18.75 -18.18 3.71
N TYR A 4 17.72 -18.88 4.22
CA TYR A 4 16.79 -18.30 5.19
C TYR A 4 17.45 -17.99 6.53
N LEU A 5 18.37 -18.84 7.00
CA LEU A 5 19.10 -18.59 8.25
C LEU A 5 20.09 -17.42 8.12
N CYS A 6 20.79 -17.29 6.98
CA CYS A 6 21.69 -16.17 6.74
C CYS A 6 20.93 -14.84 6.68
N ASN A 7 19.76 -14.83 6.02
CA ASN A 7 18.92 -13.65 5.95
C ASN A 7 18.42 -13.22 7.35
N TYR A 8 17.94 -14.17 8.14
CA TYR A 8 17.47 -13.90 9.51
C TYR A 8 18.58 -13.31 10.39
N ARG A 9 19.79 -13.91 10.36
CA ARG A 9 20.94 -13.42 11.12
C ARG A 9 21.39 -12.02 10.69
N GLY A 10 21.42 -11.75 9.39
CA GLY A 10 21.74 -10.42 8.86
C GLY A 10 20.71 -9.38 9.24
N LYS A 11 19.41 -9.74 9.17
CA LYS A 11 18.31 -8.87 9.56
C LYS A 11 18.30 -8.57 11.06
N SER A 12 18.63 -9.55 11.92
CA SER A 12 18.82 -9.33 13.35
C SER A 12 20.00 -8.40 13.65
N ALA A 13 21.12 -8.55 12.94
CA ALA A 13 22.28 -7.67 13.10
C ALA A 13 21.94 -6.21 12.72
N LEU A 14 21.22 -6.01 11.61
CA LEU A 14 20.71 -4.69 11.21
C LEU A 14 19.72 -4.13 12.23
N GLY A 15 18.81 -4.95 12.76
CA GLY A 15 17.85 -4.55 13.80
C GLY A 15 18.55 -4.14 15.10
N SER A 16 19.70 -4.72 15.42
CA SER A 16 20.51 -4.32 16.57
C SER A 16 21.16 -2.93 16.42
N VAL A 17 21.35 -2.43 15.19
CA VAL A 17 22.01 -1.14 14.94
C VAL A 17 21.00 -0.04 14.69
N TYR A 18 19.99 -0.32 13.86
CA TYR A 18 19.00 0.67 13.40
C TYR A 18 17.63 0.56 14.10
N GLY A 19 17.43 -0.46 14.93
CA GLY A 19 16.14 -0.75 15.57
C GLY A 19 15.28 -1.72 14.76
N ILE A 20 14.55 -2.59 15.47
CA ILE A 20 13.75 -3.67 14.88
C ILE A 20 12.58 -3.11 14.05
N ASP A 21 11.87 -2.10 14.58
CA ASP A 21 10.71 -1.49 13.92
C ASP A 21 11.04 -0.86 12.55
N ILE A 22 12.23 -0.26 12.44
CA ILE A 22 12.70 0.38 11.21
C ILE A 22 13.01 -0.69 10.16
N ILE A 23 13.67 -1.77 10.56
CA ILE A 23 14.10 -2.84 9.65
C ILE A 23 12.92 -3.65 9.15
N ASP A 24 11.94 -3.99 9.99
CA ASP A 24 10.79 -4.77 9.54
C ASP A 24 9.87 -3.98 8.59
N ASN A 25 9.73 -2.68 8.83
CA ASN A 25 8.92 -1.82 7.98
C ASN A 25 9.64 -1.46 6.67
N GLN A 26 10.89 -0.99 6.74
CA GLN A 26 11.57 -0.42 5.59
C GLN A 26 12.33 -1.45 4.75
N VAL A 27 12.85 -2.53 5.34
CA VAL A 27 13.75 -3.46 4.62
C VAL A 27 12.97 -4.67 4.13
N SER A 28 13.05 -4.93 2.82
CA SER A 28 12.53 -6.17 2.25
C SER A 28 13.50 -7.32 2.51
N SER A 29 13.04 -8.38 3.17
CA SER A 29 13.84 -9.60 3.34
C SER A 29 14.23 -10.23 2.00
N TYR A 30 13.41 -10.03 0.96
CA TYR A 30 13.65 -10.55 -0.40
C TYR A 30 14.88 -9.90 -1.04
N TYR A 31 14.95 -8.56 -1.10
CA TYR A 31 16.11 -7.87 -1.66
C TYR A 31 17.38 -8.12 -0.84
N LEU A 32 17.26 -8.23 0.48
CA LEU A 32 18.39 -8.61 1.32
C LEU A 32 18.90 -10.03 1.01
N ALA A 33 18.00 -10.98 0.73
CA ALA A 33 18.39 -12.35 0.39
C ALA A 33 19.09 -12.41 -0.97
N ASP A 34 18.58 -11.65 -1.94
CA ASP A 34 19.15 -11.57 -3.28
C ASP A 34 20.58 -11.03 -3.26
N GLU A 35 20.80 -9.93 -2.54
CA GLU A 35 22.11 -9.30 -2.37
C GLU A 35 23.11 -10.21 -1.63
N ILE A 36 22.69 -10.89 -0.57
CA ILE A 36 23.53 -11.87 0.13
C ILE A 36 23.90 -13.03 -0.80
N SER A 37 22.95 -13.51 -1.61
CA SER A 37 23.17 -14.62 -2.53
C SER A 37 24.12 -14.26 -3.67
N GLY A 38 23.94 -13.07 -4.25
CA GLY A 38 24.82 -12.52 -5.30
C GLY A 38 26.23 -12.27 -4.78
N THR A 39 26.35 -11.66 -3.59
CA THR A 39 27.64 -11.41 -2.93
C THR A 39 28.35 -12.71 -2.60
N TYR A 40 27.64 -13.68 -2.01
CA TYR A 40 28.21 -15.00 -1.71
C TYR A 40 28.74 -15.67 -2.98
N ARG A 41 27.97 -15.66 -4.06
CA ARG A 41 28.41 -16.21 -5.34
C ARG A 41 29.67 -15.49 -5.88
N GLY A 42 29.71 -14.17 -5.81
CA GLY A 42 30.87 -13.39 -6.23
C GLY A 42 32.11 -13.67 -5.38
N MET A 43 31.93 -13.79 -4.06
CA MET A 43 33.02 -14.09 -3.15
C MET A 43 33.55 -15.52 -3.32
N MET A 44 32.70 -16.51 -3.60
CA MET A 44 33.16 -17.87 -3.94
C MET A 44 34.04 -17.93 -5.19
N ILE A 45 33.93 -16.96 -6.10
CA ILE A 45 34.79 -16.85 -7.30
C ILE A 45 36.08 -16.11 -6.96
N ALA A 46 36.00 -15.05 -6.16
CA ALA A 46 37.12 -14.16 -5.87
C ALA A 46 38.01 -14.62 -4.71
N ILE A 47 37.51 -15.48 -3.81
CA ILE A 47 38.16 -15.87 -2.55
C ILE A 47 38.21 -17.38 -2.47
N ASP A 48 39.43 -17.92 -2.31
CA ASP A 48 39.67 -19.35 -2.14
C ASP A 48 39.12 -19.88 -0.80
N ASP A 49 38.73 -21.15 -0.77
CA ASP A 49 38.06 -21.83 0.35
C ASP A 49 38.85 -21.73 1.67
N ALA A 50 40.19 -21.72 1.60
CA ALA A 50 41.05 -21.63 2.78
C ALA A 50 40.83 -20.34 3.60
N HIS A 51 40.44 -19.25 2.95
CA HIS A 51 40.22 -17.96 3.62
C HIS A 51 38.88 -17.92 4.37
N TRP A 52 37.93 -18.80 4.02
CA TRP A 52 36.65 -18.90 4.70
C TRP A 52 36.72 -19.62 6.04
N CYS A 53 37.74 -20.45 6.27
CA CYS A 53 37.97 -21.16 7.53
C CYS A 53 38.08 -20.23 8.74
N VAL A 54 38.56 -19.00 8.54
CA VAL A 54 38.68 -18.00 9.61
C VAL A 54 37.33 -17.72 10.27
N PHE A 55 36.26 -17.63 9.48
CA PHE A 55 34.91 -17.38 10.01
C PHE A 55 34.32 -18.61 10.73
N GLN A 56 34.70 -19.83 10.33
CA GLN A 56 34.28 -21.06 11.02
C GLN A 56 34.97 -21.22 12.38
N GLN A 57 36.23 -20.78 12.49
CA GLN A 57 37.01 -20.87 13.73
C GLN A 57 36.73 -19.72 14.71
N MET A 58 36.02 -18.68 14.29
CA MET A 58 35.64 -17.58 15.19
C MET A 58 34.61 -18.03 16.22
N THR A 59 34.83 -17.62 17.47
CA THR A 59 33.82 -17.75 18.53
C THR A 59 32.54 -16.98 18.15
N PRO A 60 31.35 -17.45 18.56
CA PRO A 60 30.08 -16.77 18.25
C PRO A 60 30.06 -15.28 18.64
N VAL A 61 30.70 -14.92 19.76
CA VAL A 61 30.77 -13.53 20.24
C VAL A 61 31.55 -12.63 19.25
N LYS A 62 32.69 -13.11 18.75
CA LYS A 62 33.48 -12.38 17.76
C LYS A 62 32.73 -12.25 16.44
N LEU A 63 32.09 -13.33 15.99
CA LEU A 63 31.29 -13.32 14.77
C LEU A 63 30.15 -12.28 14.85
N VAL A 64 29.44 -12.21 15.98
CA VAL A 64 28.38 -11.21 16.19
C VAL A 64 28.93 -9.78 16.17
N ARG A 65 30.12 -9.53 16.75
CA ARG A 65 30.76 -8.20 16.68
C ARG A 65 31.04 -7.79 15.24
N VAL A 66 31.67 -8.67 14.47
CA VAL A 66 31.97 -8.44 13.04
C VAL A 66 30.67 -8.18 12.26
N LEU A 67 29.63 -8.97 12.49
CA LEU A 67 28.33 -8.76 11.84
C LEU A 67 27.70 -7.41 12.18
N LYS A 68 27.85 -6.93 13.43
CA LYS A 68 27.37 -5.60 13.84
C LYS A 68 28.16 -4.46 13.22
N GLU A 69 29.49 -4.61 13.13
CA GLU A 69 30.37 -3.65 12.46
C GLU A 69 30.01 -3.53 10.97
N LEU A 70 29.85 -4.68 10.29
CA LEU A 70 29.39 -4.71 8.90
C LEU A 70 28.00 -4.07 8.76
N ALA A 71 27.06 -4.43 9.63
CA ALA A 71 25.70 -3.89 9.62
C ALA A 71 25.68 -2.36 9.76
N ALA A 72 26.60 -1.76 10.53
CA ALA A 72 26.68 -0.32 10.71
C ALA A 72 27.11 0.44 9.43
N THR A 73 27.76 -0.24 8.48
CA THR A 73 28.20 0.35 7.21
C THR A 73 27.15 0.22 6.09
N VAL A 74 26.06 -0.50 6.34
CA VAL A 74 25.06 -0.82 5.32
C VAL A 74 24.22 0.41 4.98
N LYS A 75 24.11 0.72 3.68
CA LYS A 75 23.21 1.76 3.16
C LYS A 75 21.78 1.22 3.07
N LEU A 76 20.98 1.44 4.12
CA LEU A 76 19.58 1.00 4.18
C LEU A 76 18.70 1.51 3.02
N SER A 77 19.06 2.63 2.39
CA SER A 77 18.32 3.20 1.27
C SER A 77 18.22 2.26 0.06
N ALA A 78 19.21 1.38 -0.14
CA ALA A 78 19.24 0.44 -1.26
C ALA A 78 18.24 -0.72 -1.10
N PHE A 79 17.90 -1.06 0.14
CA PHE A 79 17.06 -2.23 0.46
C PHE A 79 15.61 -1.85 0.80
N ARG A 80 15.26 -0.57 0.60
CA ARG A 80 13.92 -0.08 0.91
C ARG A 80 12.90 -0.84 0.09
N LYS A 81 11.85 -1.29 0.75
CA LYS A 81 10.64 -1.75 0.05
C LYS A 81 10.20 -0.62 -0.87
N HIS A 82 10.08 -0.92 -2.15
CA HIS A 82 9.46 0.01 -3.09
C HIS A 82 8.08 0.34 -2.52
N PRO A 83 7.68 1.63 -2.40
CA PRO A 83 6.33 1.96 -1.99
C PRO A 83 5.42 1.29 -3.00
N GLU A 84 4.69 0.25 -2.59
CA GLU A 84 3.83 -0.47 -3.51
C GLU A 84 2.89 0.56 -4.12
N ALA A 85 3.05 0.81 -5.42
CA ALA A 85 2.16 1.69 -6.14
C ALA A 85 0.78 1.13 -5.85
N ARG A 86 -0.06 1.91 -5.17
CA ARG A 86 -1.42 1.52 -4.80
C ARG A 86 -1.99 0.85 -6.04
N LYS A 87 -2.11 -0.48 -6.00
CA LYS A 87 -2.68 -1.22 -7.11
C LYS A 87 -4.06 -0.63 -7.19
N SER A 88 -4.30 0.23 -8.19
CA SER A 88 -5.64 0.72 -8.45
C SER A 88 -6.41 -0.57 -8.60
N LEU A 89 -7.26 -0.87 -7.61
CA LEU A 89 -8.31 -1.85 -7.77
C LEU A 89 -9.05 -1.27 -8.93
N GLY A 90 -8.70 -1.72 -10.14
CA GLY A 90 -9.21 -1.18 -11.36
C GLY A 90 -10.69 -1.32 -11.23
N GLN A 91 -11.38 -0.23 -10.91
CA GLN A 91 -12.81 -0.16 -11.04
C GLN A 91 -13.02 -0.20 -12.54
N ASN A 92 -13.04 -1.42 -13.07
CA ASN A 92 -13.64 -1.74 -14.33
C ASN A 92 -15.15 -1.61 -14.11
N VAL A 93 -15.60 -0.42 -13.72
CA VAL A 93 -16.94 0.00 -14.05
C VAL A 93 -16.81 0.33 -15.52
N LYS A 94 -17.07 -0.67 -16.37
CA LYS A 94 -17.41 -0.40 -17.76
C LYS A 94 -18.46 0.70 -17.67
N ALA A 95 -18.14 1.90 -18.13
CA ALA A 95 -19.15 2.92 -18.33
C ALA A 95 -20.18 2.28 -19.26
N VAL A 96 -21.31 1.84 -18.71
CA VAL A 96 -22.42 1.35 -19.51
C VAL A 96 -22.83 2.57 -20.30
N LYS A 97 -22.42 2.61 -21.56
CA LYS A 97 -22.82 3.65 -22.50
C LYS A 97 -24.28 3.38 -22.77
N ILE A 98 -25.16 3.93 -21.94
CA ILE A 98 -26.59 3.77 -22.11
C ILE A 98 -26.95 4.57 -23.36
N ASN A 99 -27.20 3.88 -24.47
CA ASN A 99 -27.59 4.53 -25.71
C ASN A 99 -28.86 5.37 -25.44
N PRO A 100 -28.94 6.63 -25.91
CA PRO A 100 -30.04 7.56 -25.62
C PRO A 100 -31.40 7.17 -26.23
N MET A 101 -31.53 5.93 -26.72
CA MET A 101 -32.69 5.41 -27.43
C MET A 101 -33.30 4.15 -26.80
N SER A 102 -32.97 3.77 -25.56
CA SER A 102 -33.77 2.71 -24.91
C SER A 102 -35.17 3.26 -24.59
N PRO A 103 -36.27 2.62 -25.05
CA PRO A 103 -37.63 3.07 -24.77
C PRO A 103 -37.92 3.21 -23.27
N LEU A 104 -37.27 2.36 -22.48
CA LEU A 104 -37.33 2.33 -21.02
C LEU A 104 -36.78 3.63 -20.39
N LEU A 105 -35.67 4.17 -20.91
CA LEU A 105 -35.13 5.45 -20.44
C LEU A 105 -36.07 6.63 -20.75
N LYS A 106 -36.73 6.61 -21.92
CA LYS A 106 -37.71 7.66 -22.28
C LYS A 106 -38.93 7.62 -21.37
N SER A 107 -39.41 6.42 -21.02
CA SER A 107 -40.52 6.25 -20.06
C SER A 107 -40.16 6.76 -18.67
N LEU A 108 -38.95 6.44 -18.18
CA LEU A 108 -38.46 6.93 -16.88
C LEU A 108 -38.28 8.46 -16.85
N HIS A 109 -37.80 9.06 -17.96
CA HIS A 109 -37.67 10.52 -18.05
C HIS A 109 -39.05 11.21 -18.10
N ARG A 110 -40.02 10.60 -18.78
CA ARG A 110 -41.42 11.07 -18.83
C ARG A 110 -42.12 10.97 -17.47
N GLU A 111 -41.82 9.95 -16.69
CA GLU A 111 -42.32 9.81 -15.31
C GLU A 111 -41.69 10.81 -14.34
N ARG A 112 -40.39 11.08 -14.46
CA ARG A 112 -39.72 12.10 -13.65
C ARG A 112 -40.32 13.49 -13.87
N ASN A 113 -40.68 13.82 -15.11
CA ASN A 113 -41.29 15.10 -15.47
C ASN A 113 -42.77 15.22 -15.04
N ARG A 114 -43.50 14.10 -14.85
CA ARG A 114 -44.85 14.10 -14.25
C ARG A 114 -44.82 14.37 -12.74
N SER A 115 -43.79 13.91 -12.04
CA SER A 115 -43.64 14.13 -10.59
C SER A 115 -43.31 15.58 -10.23
N THR A 116 -42.62 16.31 -11.11
CA THR A 116 -42.35 17.75 -10.95
C THR A 116 -43.62 18.60 -11.01
N THR A 117 -44.64 18.21 -11.78
CA THR A 117 -45.92 18.91 -11.86
C THR A 117 -46.74 18.77 -10.56
N LEU A 118 -46.65 17.62 -9.88
CA LEU A 118 -47.30 17.41 -8.58
C LEU A 118 -46.64 18.20 -7.45
N LYS A 119 -45.32 18.45 -7.53
CA LYS A 119 -44.62 19.32 -6.57
C LYS A 119 -45.02 20.80 -6.71
N GLY A 120 -45.31 21.25 -7.93
CA GLY A 120 -45.86 22.59 -8.18
C GLY A 120 -47.26 22.80 -7.57
N LEU A 121 -48.17 21.83 -7.76
CA LEU A 121 -49.51 21.87 -7.18
C LEU A 121 -49.53 21.83 -5.63
N LEU A 122 -48.53 21.19 -5.00
CA LEU A 122 -48.35 21.23 -3.55
C LEU A 122 -47.76 22.55 -3.04
N GLN A 123 -47.04 23.31 -3.87
CA GLN A 123 -46.56 24.65 -3.51
C GLN A 123 -47.65 25.72 -3.66
N ASP A 124 -48.61 25.53 -4.55
CA ASP A 124 -49.75 26.45 -4.72
C ASP A 124 -50.76 26.37 -3.57
N THR A 125 -50.95 25.19 -2.96
CA THR A 125 -51.78 25.04 -1.74
C THR A 125 -51.13 25.68 -0.50
N ALA A 126 -49.79 25.78 -0.45
CA ALA A 126 -49.08 26.47 0.62
C ALA A 126 -49.18 28.01 0.52
N LYS A 127 -49.45 28.55 -0.69
CA LYS A 127 -49.55 30.00 -0.92
C LYS A 127 -50.94 30.58 -0.62
N LEU A 128 -51.99 29.76 -0.65
CA LEU A 128 -53.35 30.17 -0.26
C LEU A 128 -53.57 30.18 1.27
N LYS A 129 -52.79 29.42 2.05
CA LYS A 129 -52.87 29.44 3.52
C LYS A 129 -52.22 30.68 4.15
N ASN A 130 -51.30 31.33 3.44
CA ASN A 130 -50.62 32.57 3.89
C ASN A 130 -51.30 33.88 3.46
N ARG A 131 -52.41 33.84 2.72
CA ARG A 131 -53.25 35.02 2.47
C ARG A 131 -54.49 35.11 3.35
N SER A 132 -54.83 34.05 4.10
CA SER A 132 -56.02 34.04 4.98
C SER A 132 -55.72 34.39 6.44
N LEU A 133 -54.47 34.71 6.78
CA LEU A 133 -54.05 35.05 8.17
C LEU A 133 -53.70 36.53 8.36
N CYS A 134 -53.99 37.38 7.37
CA CYS A 134 -53.73 38.83 7.42
C CYS A 134 -55.00 39.69 7.57
N ILE A 135 -56.15 39.09 7.95
CA ILE A 135 -57.43 39.82 8.14
C ILE A 135 -57.97 39.70 9.59
N ILE A 136 -57.25 39.10 10.54
CA ILE A 136 -57.74 38.98 11.92
C ILE A 136 -56.67 39.38 12.94
N ILE A 137 -56.15 40.61 12.85
CA ILE A 137 -55.62 41.37 14.00
C ILE A 137 -55.79 42.86 13.66
N GLU A 138 -56.99 43.41 13.87
CA GLU A 138 -57.19 44.80 14.33
C GLU A 138 -57.67 44.73 15.78
#